data_AF-A0A7J5BT89-F1
#
_entry.id   AF-A0A7J5BT89-F1
#
_cell.length_a   1.000
_cell.length_b   1.000
_cell.length_c   1.000
_cell.angle_alpha   90.00
_cell.angle_beta   90.00
_cell.angle_gamma   90.00
#
_symmetry.space_group_name_H-M   'P 1'
#
loop_
_entity.id
_entity.type
_entity.pdbx_description
1 polymer ?
#
loop_
_entity_poly.entity_id
_entity_poly.type
_entity_poly.pdbx_seq_one_letter_code
_entity_poly.pdbx_strand_id
1 'polypeptide(L)'
;MPTIETLPADVRAEVADVCTDAAALLGVPLEAEPAVIVDAIEAHVSRDRDVSDDAVVALGALLGEQYVRGLDWRWAVLDYGDDTVFSVVDPSGRFANQPMRWMLDVARDPEREIAFRLNYEMVRTGDLAPPEGVELPLLFH
;
A
#
# COMPACT_ATOMS: atom_id res chain seq x y z
N MET A 1 -19.13 7.82 0.76
CA MET A 1 -17.80 8.23 0.27
C MET A 1 -17.06 8.73 1.49
N PRO A 2 -15.84 8.23 1.78
CA PRO A 2 -15.14 8.63 2.99
C PRO A 2 -14.70 10.09 2.90
N THR A 3 -14.52 10.72 4.05
CA THR A 3 -13.77 11.98 4.14
C THR A 3 -12.29 11.67 4.00
N ILE A 4 -11.58 12.47 3.21
CA ILE A 4 -10.13 12.33 3.02
C ILE A 4 -9.42 13.39 3.86
N GLU A 5 -8.80 12.94 4.94
CA GLU A 5 -8.07 13.81 5.87
C GLU A 5 -6.56 13.67 5.69
N THR A 6 -5.82 14.66 6.17
CA THR A 6 -4.35 14.60 6.18
C THR A 6 -3.91 13.67 7.28
N LEU A 7 -2.90 12.84 7.02
CA LEU A 7 -2.31 11.99 8.06
C LEU A 7 -1.72 12.88 9.18
N PRO A 8 -2.09 12.66 10.45
CA PRO A 8 -1.48 13.35 11.59
C PRO A 8 0.05 13.18 11.59
N ALA A 9 0.77 14.22 12.07
CA ALA A 9 2.23 14.27 11.95
C ALA A 9 2.94 13.21 12.82
N ASP A 10 2.38 12.90 13.98
CA ASP A 10 2.78 11.81 14.85
C ASP A 10 2.62 10.45 14.15
N VAL A 11 1.46 10.20 13.54
CA VAL A 11 1.23 8.97 12.78
C VAL A 11 2.17 8.89 11.56
N ARG A 12 2.46 10.00 10.88
CA ARG A 12 3.45 10.03 9.79
C ARG A 12 4.86 9.65 10.27
N ALA A 13 5.23 10.07 11.48
CA ALA A 13 6.52 9.69 12.06
C ALA A 13 6.55 8.18 12.38
N GLU A 14 5.48 7.64 12.96
CA GLU A 14 5.35 6.20 13.20
C GLU A 14 5.43 5.39 11.90
N VAL A 15 4.78 5.84 10.82
CA VAL A 15 4.91 5.21 9.50
C VAL A 15 6.37 5.18 9.03
N ALA A 16 7.13 6.26 9.24
CA ALA A 16 8.53 6.32 8.83
C ALA A 16 9.42 5.36 9.65
N ASP A 17 9.19 5.26 10.96
CA ASP A 17 9.91 4.32 11.83
C ASP A 17 9.62 2.87 11.41
N VAL A 18 8.34 2.55 11.22
CA VAL A 18 7.89 1.23 10.79
C VAL A 18 8.40 0.88 9.37
N CYS A 19 8.49 1.84 8.46
CA CYS A 19 9.12 1.63 7.15
C CYS A 19 10.60 1.26 7.29
N THR A 20 11.31 1.86 8.24
CA THR A 20 12.73 1.55 8.52
C THR A 20 12.90 0.11 8.97
N ASP A 21 12.04 -0.34 9.89
CA ASP A 21 12.06 -1.72 10.38
C ASP A 21 11.73 -2.73 9.27
N ALA A 22 10.74 -2.43 8.43
CA ALA A 22 10.38 -3.26 7.29
C ALA A 22 11.51 -3.35 6.25
N ALA A 23 12.19 -2.24 5.94
CA ALA A 23 13.31 -2.24 5.00
C ALA A 23 14.49 -3.06 5.54
N ALA A 24 14.77 -2.94 6.85
CA ALA A 24 15.78 -3.75 7.52
C ALA A 24 15.42 -5.25 7.49
N LEU A 25 14.17 -5.62 7.74
CA LEU A 25 13.66 -6.99 7.61
C LEU A 25 13.89 -7.56 6.20
N LEU A 26 13.64 -6.76 5.17
CA LEU A 26 13.82 -7.14 3.77
C LEU A 26 15.29 -7.11 3.31
N GLY A 27 16.19 -6.53 4.11
CA GLY A 27 17.59 -6.35 3.73
C GLY A 27 17.79 -5.38 2.56
N VAL A 28 16.88 -4.42 2.40
CA VAL A 28 16.94 -3.40 1.33
C VAL A 28 17.20 -2.01 1.91
N PRO A 29 18.01 -1.16 1.24
CA PRO A 29 18.12 0.26 1.63
C PRO A 29 16.80 0.98 1.44
N LEU A 30 16.41 1.83 2.39
CA LEU A 30 15.21 2.67 2.27
C LEU A 30 15.29 3.59 1.05
N GLU A 31 16.49 4.04 0.69
CA GLU A 31 16.75 4.95 -0.41
C GLU A 31 16.74 4.26 -1.78
N ALA A 32 16.59 2.93 -1.82
CA ALA A 32 16.46 2.21 -3.08
C ALA A 32 15.28 2.75 -3.91
N GLU A 33 15.38 2.50 -5.21
CA GLU A 33 14.31 2.83 -6.16
C GLU A 33 12.99 2.18 -5.69
N PRO A 34 11.87 2.92 -5.67
CA PRO A 34 10.61 2.41 -5.14
C PRO A 34 10.19 1.05 -5.71
N ALA A 35 10.36 0.85 -7.01
CA ALA A 35 10.07 -0.41 -7.68
C ALA A 35 10.86 -1.61 -7.11
N VAL A 36 12.13 -1.38 -6.72
CA VAL A 36 12.99 -2.42 -6.12
C VAL A 36 12.48 -2.82 -4.74
N ILE A 37 11.98 -1.86 -3.95
CA ILE A 37 11.40 -2.15 -2.64
C ILE A 37 10.08 -2.90 -2.80
N VAL A 38 9.23 -2.51 -3.76
CA VAL A 38 7.99 -3.25 -4.07
C VAL A 38 8.29 -4.69 -4.47
N ASP A 39 9.29 -4.91 -5.34
CA ASP A 39 9.76 -6.26 -5.72
C ASP A 39 10.22 -7.06 -4.50
N ALA A 40 10.95 -6.42 -3.56
CA ALA A 40 11.43 -7.09 -2.35
C ALA A 40 10.29 -7.48 -1.41
N ILE A 41 9.28 -6.62 -1.24
CA ILE A 41 8.06 -6.91 -0.45
C ILE A 41 7.32 -8.10 -1.07
N GLU A 42 7.05 -8.04 -2.37
CA GLU A 42 6.34 -9.11 -3.09
C GLU A 42 7.09 -10.45 -3.00
N ALA A 43 8.41 -10.42 -3.21
CA ALA A 43 9.24 -11.62 -3.11
C ALA A 43 9.31 -12.18 -1.68
N HIS A 44 9.21 -11.34 -0.65
CA HIS A 44 9.16 -11.79 0.74
C HIS A 44 7.87 -12.58 1.01
N VAL A 45 6.70 -11.98 0.73
CA VAL A 45 5.42 -12.63 0.99
C VAL A 45 5.10 -13.80 0.05
N SER A 46 5.72 -13.84 -1.12
CA SER A 46 5.59 -14.98 -2.04
C SER A 46 6.35 -16.21 -1.55
N ARG A 47 7.40 -16.03 -0.74
CA ARG A 47 8.16 -17.14 -0.15
C ARG A 47 7.46 -17.70 1.07
N ASP A 48 6.91 -16.81 1.89
CA ASP A 48 6.19 -17.18 3.10
C ASP A 48 5.08 -16.17 3.38
N ARG A 49 3.84 -16.66 3.46
CA ARG A 49 2.67 -15.85 3.80
C ARG A 49 2.39 -15.82 5.31
N ASP A 50 3.06 -16.68 6.09
CA ASP A 50 2.97 -16.69 7.55
C ASP A 50 3.83 -15.58 8.15
N VAL A 51 3.36 -14.34 7.94
CA VAL A 51 4.01 -13.13 8.40
C VAL A 51 3.31 -12.66 9.67
N SER A 52 4.06 -12.28 10.70
CA SER A 52 3.47 -11.79 11.95
C SER A 52 2.64 -10.52 11.72
N ASP A 53 1.62 -10.29 12.56
CA ASP A 53 0.75 -9.10 12.44
C ASP A 53 1.56 -7.79 12.41
N ASP A 54 2.60 -7.66 13.23
CA ASP A 54 3.49 -6.49 13.23
C ASP A 54 4.23 -6.32 11.89
N ALA A 55 4.70 -7.43 11.31
CA ALA A 55 5.40 -7.40 10.02
C ALA A 55 4.43 -7.16 8.86
N VAL A 56 3.17 -7.62 8.95
CA VAL A 56 2.11 -7.30 7.99
C VAL A 56 1.86 -5.79 7.96
N VAL A 57 1.70 -5.17 9.14
CA VAL A 57 1.55 -3.71 9.23
C VAL A 57 2.78 -3.01 8.65
N ALA A 58 3.98 -3.48 9.00
CA ALA A 58 5.22 -2.84 8.57
C ALA A 58 5.47 -2.93 7.06
N LEU A 59 5.27 -4.11 6.46
CA LEU A 59 5.39 -4.32 5.03
C LEU A 59 4.31 -3.55 4.26
N GLY A 60 3.09 -3.47 4.80
CA GLY A 60 2.01 -2.65 4.24
C GLY A 60 2.34 -1.16 4.27
N ALA A 61 2.86 -0.64 5.38
CA ALA A 61 3.32 0.74 5.47
C ALA A 61 4.44 1.03 4.46
N LEU A 62 5.44 0.16 4.38
CA LEU A 62 6.55 0.30 3.43
C LEU A 62 6.08 0.25 1.97
N LEU A 63 5.09 -0.60 1.65
CA LEU A 63 4.47 -0.64 0.33
C LEU A 63 3.82 0.71 -0.01
N GLY A 64 3.02 1.26 0.92
CA GLY A 64 2.38 2.57 0.75
C GLY A 64 3.38 3.70 0.50
N GLU A 65 4.49 3.71 1.25
CA GLU A 65 5.53 4.74 1.09
C GLU A 65 6.16 4.74 -0.30
N GLN A 66 6.14 3.62 -1.04
CA GLN A 66 6.64 3.58 -2.42
C GLN A 66 5.72 4.30 -3.41
N TYR A 67 4.41 4.34 -3.15
CA TYR A 67 3.47 5.16 -3.90
C TYR A 67 3.73 6.65 -3.62
N VAL A 68 3.95 7.00 -2.35
CA VAL A 68 4.26 8.37 -1.95
C VAL A 68 5.56 8.86 -2.60
N ARG A 69 6.64 8.07 -2.47
CA ARG A 69 7.96 8.45 -2.98
C ARG A 69 8.07 8.43 -4.50
N GLY A 70 7.43 7.45 -5.16
CA GLY A 70 7.62 7.24 -6.59
C GLY A 70 6.55 7.85 -7.49
N LEU A 71 5.36 8.15 -6.95
CA LEU A 71 4.17 8.48 -7.76
C LEU A 71 3.50 9.81 -7.36
N ASP A 72 4.09 10.58 -6.43
CA ASP A 72 3.53 11.83 -5.89
C ASP A 72 2.19 11.65 -5.16
N TRP A 73 1.93 10.43 -4.68
CA TRP A 73 0.77 10.17 -3.83
C TRP A 73 1.03 10.71 -2.42
N ARG A 74 -0.02 10.79 -1.61
CA ARG A 74 0.11 11.19 -0.21
C ARG A 74 -0.59 10.23 0.74
N TRP A 75 -0.02 10.07 1.93
CA TRP A 75 -0.77 9.46 3.02
C TRP A 75 -1.99 10.30 3.40
N ALA A 76 -3.06 9.60 3.73
CA ALA A 76 -4.32 10.16 4.16
C ALA A 76 -5.01 9.22 5.15
N VAL A 77 -5.90 9.82 5.93
CA VAL A 77 -6.88 9.08 6.72
C VAL A 77 -8.18 9.09 5.92
N LEU A 78 -8.74 7.91 5.66
CA LEU A 78 -10.07 7.78 5.08
C LEU A 78 -11.06 7.45 6.20
N ASP A 79 -11.95 8.39 6.50
CA ASP A 79 -13.00 8.24 7.51
C ASP A 79 -14.33 7.88 6.85
N TYR A 80 -14.83 6.68 7.15
CA TYR A 80 -16.11 6.16 6.68
C TYR A 80 -17.26 6.43 7.68
N GLY A 81 -16.95 7.01 8.84
CA GLY A 81 -17.87 7.34 9.93
C GLY A 81 -17.97 6.24 10.99
N ASP A 82 -17.90 4.97 10.59
CA ASP A 82 -17.86 3.79 11.45
C ASP A 82 -16.47 3.12 11.49
N ASP A 83 -15.62 3.43 10.53
CA ASP A 83 -14.26 2.92 10.42
C ASP A 83 -13.31 3.99 9.86
N THR A 84 -12.03 3.88 10.23
CA THR A 84 -10.98 4.79 9.81
C THR A 84 -9.78 3.98 9.33
N VAL A 85 -9.36 4.22 8.09
CA VAL A 85 -8.26 3.49 7.46
C VAL A 85 -7.17 4.41 6.95
N PHE A 86 -5.93 4.05 7.22
CA PHE A 86 -4.75 4.73 6.70
C PHE A 86 -4.47 4.27 5.27
N SER A 87 -4.46 5.22 4.35
CA SER A 87 -4.39 4.97 2.91
C SER A 87 -3.39 5.90 2.25
N VAL A 88 -2.91 5.52 1.07
CA VAL A 88 -2.24 6.43 0.15
C VAL A 88 -3.21 6.82 -0.96
N VAL A 89 -3.25 8.12 -1.27
CA VAL A 89 -4.24 8.72 -2.18
C VAL A 89 -3.49 9.43 -3.30
N ASP A 90 -4.00 9.28 -4.53
CA ASP A 90 -3.43 9.92 -5.71
C ASP A 90 -3.59 11.46 -5.69
N PRO A 91 -2.80 12.20 -6.49
CA PRO A 91 -2.88 13.66 -6.54
C PRO A 91 -4.27 14.22 -6.83
N SER A 92 -5.11 13.48 -7.57
CA SER A 92 -6.47 13.91 -7.90
C SER A 92 -7.51 13.59 -6.83
N GLY A 93 -7.16 12.77 -5.83
CA GLY A 93 -8.08 12.32 -4.77
C GLY A 93 -9.13 11.32 -5.24
N ARG A 94 -8.97 10.71 -6.41
CA ARG A 94 -9.92 9.78 -7.03
C ARG A 94 -9.61 8.31 -6.73
N PHE A 95 -8.34 8.00 -6.54
CA PHE A 95 -7.85 6.66 -6.27
C PHE A 95 -7.16 6.62 -4.92
N ALA A 96 -7.37 5.52 -4.21
CA ALA A 96 -6.71 5.24 -2.96
C ALA A 96 -6.26 3.78 -2.93
N ASN A 97 -5.13 3.53 -2.27
CA ASN A 97 -4.67 2.20 -1.92
C ASN A 97 -4.63 2.09 -0.39
N GLN A 98 -5.11 0.97 0.16
CA GLN A 98 -5.10 0.63 1.59
C GLN A 98 -4.02 -0.44 1.81
N PRO A 99 -2.73 -0.07 1.85
CA PRO A 99 -1.66 -1.04 1.65
C PRO A 99 -1.50 -2.01 2.83
N MET A 100 -1.80 -1.57 4.06
CA MET A 100 -1.84 -2.44 5.24
C MET A 100 -2.97 -3.47 5.15
N ARG A 101 -4.17 -3.05 4.69
CA ARG A 101 -5.29 -3.97 4.49
C ARG A 101 -4.99 -4.98 3.38
N TRP A 102 -4.40 -4.53 2.27
CA TRP A 102 -4.02 -5.42 1.18
C TRP A 102 -2.96 -6.43 1.64
N MET A 103 -1.96 -6.01 2.41
CA MET A 103 -0.97 -6.92 2.98
C MET A 103 -1.62 -7.95 3.92
N LEU A 104 -2.57 -7.51 4.75
CA LEU A 104 -3.33 -8.39 5.64
C LEU A 104 -4.14 -9.44 4.87
N ASP A 105 -4.81 -9.03 3.79
CA ASP A 105 -5.56 -9.95 2.93
C ASP A 105 -4.61 -10.98 2.30
N VAL A 106 -3.43 -10.55 1.83
CA VAL A 106 -2.41 -11.45 1.26
C VAL A 106 -1.90 -12.47 2.29
N ALA A 107 -1.69 -12.03 3.54
CA ALA A 107 -1.21 -12.92 4.62
C ALA A 107 -2.29 -13.91 5.09
N ARG A 108 -3.57 -13.50 5.09
CA ARG A 108 -4.67 -14.31 5.64
C ARG A 108 -5.36 -15.22 4.63
N ASP A 109 -5.38 -14.82 3.36
CA ASP A 109 -6.04 -15.57 2.30
C ASP A 109 -4.99 -16.16 1.33
N PRO A 110 -4.77 -17.48 1.35
CA PRO A 110 -3.81 -18.12 0.46
C PRO A 110 -4.22 -18.07 -1.02
N GLU A 111 -5.51 -17.83 -1.33
CA GLU A 111 -6.00 -17.63 -2.70
C GLU A 111 -5.85 -16.18 -3.17
N ARG A 112 -5.59 -15.23 -2.24
CA ARG A 112 -5.38 -13.83 -2.58
C ARG A 112 -4.14 -13.67 -3.46
N GLU A 113 -4.34 -13.05 -4.61
CA GLU A 113 -3.25 -12.74 -5.54
C GLU A 113 -2.25 -11.75 -4.92
N ILE A 114 -0.96 -12.04 -5.09
CA ILE A 114 0.13 -11.12 -4.75
C ILE A 114 0.47 -10.38 -6.05
N ALA A 115 0.04 -9.13 -6.15
CA ALA A 115 0.17 -8.32 -7.36
C ALA A 115 0.64 -6.89 -7.04
N PHE A 116 1.46 -6.73 -5.99
CA PHE A 116 1.97 -5.42 -5.56
C PHE A 116 2.78 -4.77 -6.68
N ARG A 117 3.67 -5.55 -7.30
CA ARG A 117 4.52 -5.08 -8.38
C ARG A 117 3.73 -4.69 -9.62
N LEU A 118 2.78 -5.53 -10.02
CA LEU A 118 1.90 -5.25 -11.15
C LEU A 118 1.09 -3.98 -10.92
N ASN A 119 0.44 -3.84 -9.76
CA ASN A 119 -0.36 -2.65 -9.45
C ASN A 119 0.51 -1.38 -9.45
N TYR A 120 1.68 -1.44 -8.83
CA TYR A 120 2.61 -0.31 -8.80
C TYR A 120 3.01 0.13 -10.22
N GLU A 121 3.32 -0.81 -11.12
CA GLU A 121 3.63 -0.49 -12.52
C GLU A 121 2.45 0.11 -13.27
N MET A 122 1.24 -0.44 -13.11
CA MET A 122 0.04 0.11 -13.75
C MET A 122 -0.20 1.56 -13.34
N VAL A 123 -0.04 1.87 -12.04
CA VAL A 123 -0.18 3.25 -11.55
C VAL A 123 0.92 4.13 -12.14
N ARG A 124 2.17 3.64 -12.15
CA ARG A 124 3.34 4.35 -12.66
C ARG A 124 3.25 4.70 -14.15
N THR A 125 2.66 3.83 -14.97
CA THR A 125 2.49 4.06 -16.40
C THR A 125 1.22 4.84 -16.74
N GLY A 126 0.40 5.18 -15.74
CA GLY A 126 -0.88 5.86 -15.94
C GLY A 126 -1.97 4.95 -16.51
N ASP A 127 -1.76 3.63 -16.47
CA ASP A 127 -2.72 2.62 -16.93
C ASP A 127 -3.74 2.29 -15.83
N LEU A 128 -4.37 3.34 -15.30
CA LEU A 128 -5.46 3.27 -14.32
C LEU A 128 -6.84 3.37 -14.99
N ALA A 129 -6.88 3.48 -16.33
CA ALA A 129 -8.14 3.52 -17.04
C ALA A 129 -8.83 2.15 -16.92
N PRO A 130 -10.10 2.08 -16.48
CA PRO A 130 -10.88 0.91 -16.80
C PRO A 130 -10.92 0.77 -18.33
N PRO A 131 -10.91 -0.45 -18.89
CA PRO A 131 -11.26 -0.61 -20.30
C PRO A 131 -12.59 0.11 -20.54
N GLU A 132 -12.71 0.89 -21.61
CA GLU A 132 -13.97 1.56 -21.96
C GLU A 132 -15.12 0.53 -21.88
N GLY A 133 -16.09 0.77 -20.99
CA GLY A 133 -17.26 -0.09 -20.82
C GLY A 133 -17.20 -1.14 -19.70
N VAL A 134 -16.16 -1.16 -18.85
CA VAL A 134 -16.15 -2.01 -17.65
C VAL A 134 -16.56 -1.20 -16.42
N GLU A 135 -17.77 -1.43 -15.93
CA GLU A 135 -18.14 -1.06 -14.56
C GLU A 135 -17.30 -1.91 -13.60
N LEU A 136 -16.38 -1.27 -12.88
CA LEU A 136 -15.65 -1.96 -11.81
C LEU A 136 -16.66 -2.39 -10.75
N PRO A 137 -16.71 -3.68 -10.36
CA PRO A 137 -17.37 -4.03 -9.12
C PRO A 137 -16.66 -3.23 -8.03
N LEU A 138 -17.44 -2.50 -7.23
CA LEU A 138 -16.96 -1.86 -6.00
C LEU A 138 -16.21 -2.92 -5.20
N LEU A 139 -14.88 -2.93 -5.29
CA LEU A 139 -14.00 -3.84 -4.56
C LEU A 139 -13.89 -3.40 -3.09
N PHE A 140 -15.01 -3.11 -2.43
CA PHE A 140 -15.12 -2.96 -0.98
C PHE A 140 -16.58 -3.21 -0.59
N HIS A 141 -16.88 -4.43 -0.16
CA HIS A 141 -17.97 -4.74 0.76
C HIS A 141 -17.36 -5.46 1.96
#